data_AF-A0A0D6MKY7-F1
#
_entry.id   AF-A0A0D6MKY7-F1
#
_cell.length_a   1.000
_cell.length_b   1.000
_cell.length_c   1.000
_cell.angle_alpha   90.00
_cell.angle_beta   90.00
_cell.angle_gamma   90.00
#
_symmetry.space_group_name_H-M   'P 1'
#
loop_
_entity.id
_entity.type
_entity.pdbx_description
1 polymer ?
#
loop_
_entity_poly.entity_id
_entity_poly.type
_entity_poly.pdbx_seq_one_letter_code
_entity_poly.pdbx_strand_id
1 'polypeptide(L)'
;MPTRPLDSLLRLRRQEKAEAERHFANVLSLEVSATACVADAEEALLFEQRKAADPGCDDAVVESFARWLPRGREVLLRAREREREASLDTAFARSAVAMAQASVKAVETIIAERQRSADMIRARHEQQRLDDLWPANSAL
;
A
#
# COMPACT_ATOMS: atom_id res chain seq x y z
N MET A 1 22.24 16.54 -21.04
CA MET A 1 22.63 16.84 -19.65
C MET A 1 22.78 15.52 -18.91
N PRO A 2 23.96 15.16 -18.37
CA PRO A 2 24.08 13.93 -17.60
C PRO A 2 23.23 14.06 -16.33
N THR A 3 22.18 13.25 -16.21
CA THR A 3 21.37 13.17 -14.99
C THR A 3 22.28 12.77 -13.84
N ARG A 4 22.29 13.58 -12.76
CA ARG A 4 23.11 13.27 -11.59
C ARG A 4 22.64 11.93 -11.03
N PRO A 5 23.54 11.04 -10.58
CA PRO A 5 23.17 9.69 -10.12
C PRO A 5 22.05 9.66 -9.08
N LEU A 6 21.97 10.66 -8.20
CA LEU A 6 20.89 10.78 -7.19
C LEU A 6 19.53 11.13 -7.78
N ASP A 7 19.48 11.91 -8.87
CA ASP A 7 18.22 12.25 -9.53
C ASP A 7 17.63 11.02 -10.25
N SER A 8 18.51 10.19 -10.82
CA SER A 8 18.13 8.88 -11.37
C SER A 8 17.63 7.93 -10.29
N LEU A 9 18.31 7.85 -9.15
CA LEU A 9 17.89 7.04 -8.02
C LEU A 9 16.55 7.49 -7.44
N LEU A 10 16.34 8.79 -7.27
CA LEU A 10 15.07 9.35 -6.78
C LEU A 10 13.91 8.98 -7.72
N ARG A 11 14.14 9.07 -9.04
CA ARG A 11 13.15 8.69 -10.04
C ARG A 11 12.78 7.21 -9.95
N LEU A 12 13.79 6.34 -9.79
CA LEU A 12 13.58 4.91 -9.59
C LEU A 12 12.75 4.64 -8.33
N ARG A 13 13.10 5.24 -7.19
CA ARG A 13 12.35 5.07 -5.93
C ARG A 13 10.91 5.56 -6.03
N ARG A 14 10.66 6.64 -6.76
CA ARG A 14 9.30 7.14 -7.02
C ARG A 14 8.51 6.18 -7.89
N GLN A 15 9.14 5.56 -8.89
CA GLN A 15 8.52 4.53 -9.70
C GLN A 15 8.16 3.29 -8.87
N GLU A 16 9.09 2.77 -8.06
CA GLU A 16 8.85 1.64 -7.16
C GLU A 16 7.71 1.93 -6.17
N LYS A 17 7.66 3.16 -5.62
CA LYS A 17 6.54 3.60 -4.78
C LYS A 17 5.22 3.55 -5.54
N ALA A 18 5.16 4.08 -6.76
CA ALA A 18 3.96 4.07 -7.57
C ALA A 18 3.53 2.64 -7.97
N GLU A 19 4.48 1.73 -8.17
CA GLU A 19 4.21 0.30 -8.38
C GLU A 19 3.62 -0.36 -7.12
N ALA A 20 4.21 -0.10 -5.95
CA ALA A 20 3.69 -0.59 -4.67
C ALA A 20 2.28 -0.05 -4.38
N GLU A 21 2.00 1.23 -4.64
CA GLU A 21 0.68 1.84 -4.46
C GLU A 21 -0.37 1.22 -5.40
N ARG A 22 -0.02 0.95 -6.67
CA ARG A 22 -0.90 0.26 -7.61
C ARG A 22 -1.18 -1.18 -7.17
N HIS A 23 -0.16 -1.90 -6.73
CA HIS A 23 -0.34 -3.26 -6.22
C HIS A 23 -1.21 -3.28 -4.97
N PHE A 24 -0.99 -2.36 -4.02
CA PHE A 24 -1.81 -2.20 -2.83
C PHE A 24 -3.28 -1.93 -3.16
N ALA A 25 -3.55 -1.03 -4.11
CA ALA A 25 -4.92 -0.77 -4.55
C ALA A 25 -5.60 -2.01 -5.14
N ASN A 26 -4.87 -2.81 -5.93
CA ASN A 26 -5.38 -4.04 -6.50
C ASN A 26 -5.73 -5.08 -5.41
N VAL A 27 -4.83 -5.35 -4.47
CA VAL A 27 -5.09 -6.34 -3.42
C VAL A 27 -6.17 -5.87 -2.44
N LEU A 28 -6.24 -4.58 -2.15
CA LEU A 28 -7.32 -4.00 -1.35
C LEU A 28 -8.69 -4.21 -2.02
N SER A 29 -8.77 -4.06 -3.35
CA SER A 29 -10.00 -4.36 -4.09
C SER A 29 -10.37 -5.85 -4.00
N LEU A 30 -9.39 -6.75 -3.97
CA LEU A 30 -9.63 -8.18 -3.81
C LEU A 30 -10.12 -8.50 -2.38
N GLU A 31 -9.55 -7.87 -1.36
CA GLU A 31 -10.02 -8.03 0.04
C GLU A 31 -11.47 -7.56 0.19
N VAL A 32 -11.82 -6.39 -0.35
CA VAL A 32 -13.21 -5.90 -0.34
C VAL A 32 -14.16 -6.89 -1.04
N SER A 33 -13.75 -7.43 -2.19
CA SER A 33 -14.54 -8.43 -2.90
C SER A 33 -14.67 -9.73 -2.10
N ALA A 34 -13.61 -10.17 -1.41
CA ALA A 34 -13.62 -11.38 -0.62
C ALA A 34 -14.54 -11.25 0.61
N THR A 35 -14.49 -10.11 1.31
CA THR A 35 -15.41 -9.79 2.40
C THR A 35 -16.87 -9.75 1.91
N ALA A 36 -17.13 -9.18 0.73
CA ALA A 36 -18.47 -9.22 0.13
C ALA A 36 -18.94 -10.67 -0.14
N CYS A 37 -18.06 -11.53 -0.67
CA CYS A 37 -18.40 -12.94 -0.86
C CYS A 37 -18.70 -13.69 0.45
N VAL A 38 -18.05 -13.33 1.56
CA VAL A 38 -18.37 -13.88 2.87
C VAL A 38 -19.77 -13.44 3.30
N ALA A 39 -20.08 -12.14 3.18
CA ALA A 39 -21.39 -11.61 3.51
C ALA A 39 -22.51 -12.28 2.68
N ASP A 40 -22.32 -12.45 1.37
CA ASP A 40 -23.26 -13.13 0.48
C ASP A 40 -23.48 -14.60 0.88
N ALA A 41 -22.40 -15.30 1.24
CA ALA A 41 -22.48 -16.70 1.68
C ALA A 41 -23.19 -16.85 3.03
N GLU A 42 -22.98 -15.92 3.96
CA GLU A 42 -23.69 -15.88 5.24
C GLU A 42 -25.17 -15.56 5.05
N GLU A 43 -25.50 -14.60 4.19
CA GLU A 43 -26.89 -14.27 3.85
C GLU A 43 -27.61 -15.46 3.22
N ALA A 44 -26.98 -16.16 2.29
CA ALA A 44 -27.54 -17.37 1.68
C ALA A 44 -27.80 -18.47 2.74
N LEU A 45 -26.87 -18.67 3.68
CA LEU A 45 -27.04 -19.63 4.78
C LEU A 45 -28.23 -19.26 5.68
N LEU A 46 -28.33 -17.98 6.07
CA LEU A 46 -29.42 -17.49 6.90
C LEU A 46 -30.77 -17.57 6.18
N PHE A 47 -30.80 -17.27 4.88
CA PHE A 47 -32.01 -17.35 4.07
C PHE A 47 -32.55 -18.77 4.00
N GLU A 48 -31.71 -19.74 3.66
CA GLU A 48 -32.11 -21.15 3.59
C GLU A 48 -32.49 -21.70 4.98
N GLN A 49 -31.78 -21.29 6.04
CA GLN A 49 -32.14 -21.63 7.41
C GLN A 49 -33.52 -21.09 7.80
N ARG A 50 -33.83 -19.83 7.46
CA ARG A 50 -35.13 -19.22 7.76
C ARG A 50 -36.28 -19.94 7.06
N LYS A 51 -36.09 -20.33 5.79
CA LYS A 51 -37.08 -21.12 5.05
C LYS A 51 -37.37 -22.47 5.72
N ALA A 52 -36.33 -23.19 6.12
CA ALA A 52 -36.47 -24.49 6.78
C ALA A 52 -36.99 -24.39 8.22
N ALA A 53 -36.90 -23.21 8.84
CA ALA A 53 -37.41 -22.95 10.19
C ALA A 53 -38.83 -22.36 10.20
N ASP A 54 -39.43 -22.09 9.03
CA ASP A 54 -40.79 -21.57 8.92
C ASP A 54 -41.79 -22.62 9.41
N PRO A 55 -42.66 -22.32 10.40
CA PRO A 55 -43.67 -23.26 10.89
C PRO A 55 -44.65 -23.75 9.82
N GLY A 56 -44.78 -23.03 8.69
CA GLY A 56 -45.62 -23.40 7.56
C GLY A 56 -44.89 -24.23 6.48
N CYS A 57 -43.60 -24.52 6.62
CA CYS A 57 -42.88 -25.34 5.66
C CYS A 57 -43.18 -26.84 5.82
N ASP A 58 -43.03 -27.59 4.74
CA ASP A 58 -43.18 -29.05 4.75
C ASP A 58 -41.85 -29.76 5.06
N ASP A 59 -41.94 -31.05 5.37
CA ASP A 59 -40.75 -31.88 5.64
C ASP A 59 -39.79 -31.92 4.44
N ALA A 60 -40.30 -31.73 3.21
CA ALA A 60 -39.49 -31.74 1.99
C ALA A 60 -38.55 -30.52 1.92
N VAL A 61 -38.98 -29.35 2.40
CA VAL A 61 -38.12 -28.15 2.53
C VAL A 61 -37.01 -28.41 3.56
N VAL A 62 -37.33 -29.01 4.70
CA VAL A 62 -36.36 -29.34 5.75
C VAL A 62 -35.32 -30.36 5.25
N GLU A 63 -35.76 -31.40 4.56
CA GLU A 63 -34.85 -32.38 3.95
C GLU A 63 -33.95 -31.74 2.88
N SER A 64 -34.52 -30.85 2.07
CA SER A 64 -33.77 -30.13 1.03
C SER A 64 -32.69 -29.25 1.66
N PHE A 65 -33.00 -28.54 2.73
CA PHE A 65 -32.03 -27.78 3.52
C PHE A 65 -30.95 -28.68 4.11
N ALA A 66 -31.32 -29.82 4.70
CA ALA A 66 -30.37 -30.76 5.29
C ALA A 66 -29.38 -31.31 4.24
N ARG A 67 -29.85 -31.59 3.02
CA ARG A 67 -28.99 -32.01 1.89
C ARG A 67 -28.10 -30.88 1.37
N TRP A 68 -28.58 -29.65 1.39
CA TRP A 68 -27.83 -28.48 0.92
C TRP A 68 -26.78 -27.98 1.94
N LEU A 69 -27.07 -28.08 3.24
CA LEU A 69 -26.29 -27.48 4.33
C LEU A 69 -24.77 -27.80 4.30
N PRO A 70 -24.33 -29.05 4.02
CA PRO A 70 -22.89 -29.34 3.92
C PRO A 70 -22.21 -28.50 2.83
N ARG A 71 -22.85 -28.35 1.67
CA ARG A 71 -22.33 -27.54 0.56
C ARG A 71 -22.37 -26.05 0.88
N GLY A 72 -23.44 -25.57 1.52
CA GLY A 72 -23.54 -24.17 1.98
C GLY A 72 -22.41 -23.82 2.95
N ARG A 73 -22.13 -24.70 3.92
CA ARG A 73 -21.01 -24.55 4.86
C ARG A 73 -19.65 -24.56 4.17
N GLU A 74 -19.46 -25.45 3.20
CA GLU A 74 -18.21 -25.48 2.43
C GLU A 74 -17.97 -24.18 1.65
N VAL A 75 -19.02 -23.62 1.03
CA VAL A 75 -18.94 -22.33 0.34
C VAL A 75 -18.54 -21.22 1.30
N LEU A 76 -19.17 -21.14 2.48
CA LEU A 76 -18.83 -20.15 3.51
C LEU A 76 -17.39 -20.30 4.02
N LEU A 77 -16.94 -21.54 4.27
CA LEU A 77 -15.56 -21.80 4.69
C LEU A 77 -14.55 -21.36 3.63
N ARG A 78 -14.80 -21.66 2.35
CA ARG A 78 -13.95 -21.23 1.24
C ARG A 78 -13.94 -19.70 1.09
N ALA A 79 -15.09 -19.04 1.27
CA ALA A 79 -15.16 -17.58 1.23
C ALA A 79 -14.32 -16.95 2.35
N ARG A 80 -14.42 -17.47 3.58
CA ARG A 80 -13.63 -17.00 4.73
C ARG A 80 -12.14 -17.25 4.57
N GLU A 81 -11.74 -18.37 3.96
CA GLU A 81 -10.33 -18.61 3.68
C GLU A 81 -9.78 -17.60 2.68
N ARG A 82 -10.52 -17.31 1.61
CA ARG A 82 -10.14 -16.28 0.63
C ARG A 82 -10.08 -14.88 1.25
N GLU A 83 -11.00 -14.55 2.14
CA GLU A 83 -10.96 -13.29 2.89
C GLU A 83 -9.69 -13.20 3.76
N ARG A 84 -9.34 -14.29 4.45
CA ARG A 84 -8.10 -14.35 5.24
C ARG A 84 -6.87 -14.18 4.37
N GLU A 85 -6.77 -14.90 3.26
CA GLU A 85 -5.67 -14.79 2.30
C GLU A 85 -5.55 -13.35 1.77
N ALA A 86 -6.66 -12.77 1.32
CA ALA A 86 -6.68 -11.40 0.81
C ALA A 86 -6.28 -10.36 1.87
N SER A 87 -6.68 -10.55 3.13
CA SER A 87 -6.30 -9.65 4.22
C SER A 87 -4.80 -9.73 4.55
N LEU A 88 -4.21 -10.92 4.49
CA LEU A 88 -2.76 -11.09 4.61
C LEU A 88 -2.03 -10.39 3.46
N ASP A 89 -2.48 -10.56 2.24
CA ASP A 89 -1.91 -9.90 1.06
C ASP A 89 -2.00 -8.38 1.15
N THR A 90 -3.14 -7.83 1.60
CA THR A 90 -3.27 -6.39 1.88
C THR A 90 -2.27 -5.92 2.94
N ALA A 91 -2.09 -6.69 4.02
CA ALA A 91 -1.13 -6.34 5.07
C ALA A 91 0.31 -6.30 4.54
N PHE A 92 0.70 -7.27 3.70
CA PHE A 92 2.01 -7.27 3.04
C PHE A 92 2.18 -6.09 2.08
N ALA A 93 1.19 -5.84 1.23
CA ALA A 93 1.25 -4.73 0.28
C ALA A 93 1.30 -3.36 1.00
N ARG A 94 0.57 -3.21 2.11
CA ARG A 94 0.64 -2.01 2.95
C ARG A 94 2.04 -1.79 3.52
N SER A 95 2.70 -2.85 3.99
CA SER A 95 4.09 -2.80 4.45
C SER A 95 5.04 -2.39 3.32
N ALA A 96 4.87 -2.96 2.12
CA ALA A 96 5.66 -2.60 0.94
C ALA A 96 5.53 -1.12 0.56
N VAL A 97 4.32 -0.56 0.60
CA VAL A 97 4.09 0.89 0.38
C VAL A 97 4.84 1.72 1.42
N ALA A 98 4.78 1.36 2.70
CA ALA A 98 5.48 2.09 3.76
C ALA A 98 7.02 2.06 3.56
N MET A 99 7.57 0.90 3.18
CA MET A 99 8.99 0.75 2.87
C MET A 99 9.41 1.57 1.64
N ALA A 100 8.60 1.59 0.59
CA ALA A 100 8.87 2.38 -0.61
C ALA A 100 8.83 3.89 -0.30
N GLN A 101 7.87 4.34 0.51
CA GLN A 101 7.80 5.73 0.99
C GLN A 101 9.03 6.12 1.81
N ALA A 102 9.47 5.26 2.73
CA ALA A 102 10.68 5.49 3.51
C ALA A 102 11.93 5.58 2.62
N SER A 103 12.02 4.74 1.59
CA SER A 103 13.12 4.74 0.63
C SER A 103 13.18 6.02 -0.20
N VAL A 104 12.04 6.54 -0.67
CA VAL A 104 11.97 7.84 -1.34
C VAL A 104 12.48 8.94 -0.42
N LYS A 105 11.95 9.00 0.82
CA LYS A 105 12.32 10.02 1.80
C LYS A 105 13.81 9.99 2.15
N ALA A 106 14.41 8.80 2.23
CA ALA A 106 15.85 8.66 2.47
C ALA A 106 16.69 9.31 1.35
N VAL A 107 16.32 9.08 0.09
CA VAL A 107 17.02 9.68 -1.06
C VAL A 107 16.83 11.20 -1.09
N GLU A 108 15.62 11.69 -0.80
CA GLU A 108 15.34 13.13 -0.70
C GLU A 108 16.18 13.82 0.39
N THR A 109 16.34 13.18 1.55
CA THR A 109 17.22 13.67 2.63
C THR A 109 18.67 13.77 2.17
N ILE A 110 19.21 12.73 1.50
CA ILE A 110 20.59 12.73 0.98
C ILE A 110 20.79 13.86 -0.05
N ILE A 111 19.81 14.09 -0.93
CA ILE A 111 19.87 15.17 -1.91
C ILE A 111 19.91 16.53 -1.20
N ALA A 112 19.05 16.74 -0.19
CA ALA A 112 19.00 17.97 0.58
C ALA A 112 20.29 18.23 1.37
N GLU A 113 20.91 17.19 1.92
CA GLU A 113 22.23 17.29 2.59
C GLU A 113 23.33 17.70 1.62
N ARG A 114 23.38 17.11 0.42
CA ARG A 114 24.38 17.49 -0.59
C ARG A 114 24.21 18.92 -1.08
N GLN A 115 22.97 19.37 -1.26
CA GLN A 115 22.68 20.75 -1.63
C GLN A 115 23.16 21.72 -0.55
N ARG A 116 22.82 21.47 0.72
CA ARG A 116 23.30 22.28 1.85
C ARG A 116 24.83 22.35 1.92
N SER A 117 25.52 21.21 1.76
CA SER A 117 26.99 21.19 1.75
C SER A 117 27.58 21.98 0.58
N ALA A 118 27.01 21.88 -0.62
CA ALA A 118 27.43 22.65 -1.78
C ALA A 118 27.19 24.16 -1.61
N ASP A 119 26.09 24.53 -0.96
CA ASP A 119 25.77 25.93 -0.66
C ASP A 119 26.75 26.51 0.36
N MET A 120 27.08 25.76 1.42
CA MET A 120 28.10 26.18 2.39
C MET A 120 29.48 26.38 1.76
N ILE A 121 29.89 25.47 0.87
CA ILE A 121 31.18 25.58 0.16
C ILE A 121 31.17 26.82 -0.74
N ARG A 122 30.08 27.06 -1.49
CA ARG A 122 29.94 28.26 -2.33
C ARG A 122 29.97 29.55 -1.52
N ALA A 123 29.25 29.61 -0.41
CA ALA A 123 29.25 30.76 0.48
C ALA A 123 30.66 31.04 1.05
N ARG A 124 31.39 29.99 1.44
CA ARG A 124 32.77 30.12 1.92
C ARG A 124 33.72 30.65 0.84
N HIS A 125 33.61 30.15 -0.39
CA HIS A 125 34.42 30.65 -1.50
C HIS A 125 34.09 32.11 -1.86
N GLU A 126 32.82 32.50 -1.80
CA GLU A 126 32.42 33.88 -2.04
C GLU A 126 32.96 34.81 -0.95
N GLN A 127 32.87 34.39 0.32
CA GLN A 127 33.45 35.13 1.43
C GLN A 127 34.98 35.30 1.28
N GLN A 128 35.70 34.23 0.94
CA GLN A 128 37.14 34.30 0.69
C GLN A 128 37.49 35.30 -0.43
N ARG A 129 36.70 35.33 -1.51
CA ARG A 129 36.91 36.29 -2.59
C ARG A 129 36.70 37.74 -2.14
N LEU A 130 35.67 37.99 -1.32
CA LEU A 130 35.43 39.33 -0.77
C LEU A 130 36.54 39.74 0.20
N ASP A 131 36.99 38.81 1.05
CA ASP A 131 38.10 39.01 1.98
C ASP A 131 39.41 39.28 1.24
N ASP A 132 39.68 38.64 0.10
CA ASP A 132 40.88 38.87 -0.73
C ASP A 132 40.86 40.25 -1.43
N LEU A 133 39.67 40.79 -1.73
CA LEU A 133 39.51 42.09 -2.39
C LEU A 133 39.67 43.28 -1.42
N TRP A 134 39.39 43.07 -0.13
CA TRP A 134 39.47 44.11 0.90
C TRP A 134 40.89 44.62 1.24
N PRO A 135 41.95 43.78 1.40
CA PRO A 135 43.30 44.26 1.68
C PRO A 135 43.92 45.04 0.51
N ALA A 136 43.46 44.83 -0.74
CA ALA A 136 43.93 45.57 -1.91
C ALA A 136 43.42 47.02 -1.97
N ASN A 137 42.34 47.35 -1.26
CA ASN A 137 41.72 48.68 -1.27
C ASN A 137 42.05 49.52 -0.02
N SER A 138 42.84 48.96 0.91
CA SER A 138 43.20 49.60 2.19
C SER A 138 44.63 50.16 2.19
N ALA A 139 45.33 50.08 1.05
CA ALA A 139 46.74 50.48 0.87
C ALA A 139 46.93 51.68 -0.08
N LEU A 140 45.87 52.46 -0.33
CA LEU A 140 45.89 53.77 -1.00
C LEU A 140 45.36 54.83 -0.01
#